data_AF-A0A3A5JMJ7-F1
#
_entry.id   AF-A0A3A5JMJ7-F1
#
_cell.length_a   1.000
_cell.length_b   1.000
_cell.length_c   1.000
_cell.angle_alpha   90.00
_cell.angle_beta   90.00
_cell.angle_gamma   90.00
#
_symmetry.space_group_name_H-M   'P 1'
#
loop_
_entity.id
_entity.type
_entity.pdbx_description
1 polymer ?
#
loop_
_entity_poly.entity_id
_entity_poly.type
_entity_poly.pdbx_seq_one_letter_code
_entity_poly.pdbx_strand_id
1 'polypeptide(L)'
;MKVHADEIRSLFSNAMSQMYRAEVPRYGTLIELVTEVNAATLANAPELEQALRRKDELDRLGVERHGAIRLGTPEELFNIRRVFAVLGMHPVGYYDLSVAGVPVHSTAFRPVADEALRRNPFRVFTSLLRLELIEDQALRKMAAGILSDRQIFTARALELVEVFEAEGGLEQADSEEFVREVLETFRWHSDATVTLATYNKLHGTHRLIADVVSFRGPHINHLTPR
;
A
#
# COMPACT_ATOMS: atom_id res chain seq x y z
N MET A 1 -20.90 -7.13 16.79
CA MET A 1 -19.60 -7.23 17.51
C MET A 1 -18.57 -6.55 16.63
N LYS A 2 -17.72 -5.68 17.20
CA LYS A 2 -16.67 -4.99 16.43
C LYS A 2 -15.57 -5.95 16.04
N VAL A 3 -15.07 -5.84 14.82
CA VAL A 3 -13.99 -6.68 14.27
C VAL A 3 -12.64 -6.14 14.75
N HIS A 4 -11.72 -7.03 15.10
CA HIS A 4 -10.38 -6.62 15.51
C HIS A 4 -9.59 -6.10 14.29
N ALA A 5 -8.81 -5.02 14.46
CA ALA A 5 -8.07 -4.40 13.36
C ALA A 5 -7.11 -5.36 12.62
N ASP A 6 -6.55 -6.34 13.33
CA ASP A 6 -5.72 -7.42 12.75
C ASP A 6 -6.48 -8.31 11.75
N GLU A 7 -7.77 -8.56 12.01
CA GLU A 7 -8.63 -9.33 11.10
C GLU A 7 -8.94 -8.51 9.86
N ILE A 8 -9.26 -7.22 10.00
CA ILE A 8 -9.47 -6.31 8.87
C ILE A 8 -8.18 -6.20 8.02
N ARG A 9 -7.01 -6.08 8.66
CA ARG A 9 -5.70 -6.09 7.99
C ARG A 9 -5.45 -7.38 7.22
N SER A 10 -5.84 -8.52 7.78
CA SER A 10 -5.70 -9.83 7.13
C SER A 10 -6.60 -9.95 5.92
N LEU A 11 -7.86 -9.51 6.04
CA LEU A 11 -8.80 -9.43 4.92
C LEU A 11 -8.26 -8.53 3.81
N PHE A 12 -7.78 -7.33 4.18
CA PHE A 12 -7.20 -6.36 3.25
C PHE A 12 -5.96 -6.89 2.52
N SER A 13 -4.99 -7.47 3.23
CA SER A 13 -3.76 -8.00 2.64
C SER A 13 -4.05 -9.14 1.65
N ASN A 14 -4.98 -10.03 1.99
CA ASN A 14 -5.39 -11.12 1.11
C ASN A 14 -6.11 -10.60 -0.13
N ALA A 15 -7.05 -9.67 0.03
CA ALA A 15 -7.78 -9.08 -1.09
C ALA A 15 -6.85 -8.27 -2.02
N MET A 16 -5.89 -7.52 -1.47
CA MET A 16 -4.85 -6.84 -2.26
C MET A 16 -3.99 -7.85 -3.04
N SER A 17 -3.58 -8.95 -2.41
CA SER A 17 -2.81 -10.01 -3.09
C SER A 17 -3.59 -10.66 -4.23
N GLN A 18 -4.91 -10.86 -4.06
CA GLN A 18 -5.76 -11.41 -5.11
C GLN A 18 -5.93 -10.43 -6.27
N MET A 19 -6.21 -9.16 -5.96
CA MET A 19 -6.28 -8.09 -6.96
C MET A 19 -4.98 -7.98 -7.76
N TYR A 20 -3.84 -7.91 -7.06
CA TYR A 20 -2.53 -7.78 -7.71
C TYR A 20 -2.16 -9.02 -8.54
N ARG A 21 -2.55 -10.23 -8.11
CA ARG A 21 -2.39 -11.46 -8.91
C ARG A 21 -3.20 -11.42 -10.20
N ALA A 22 -4.42 -10.87 -10.16
CA ALA A 22 -5.25 -10.72 -11.34
C ALA A 22 -4.69 -9.66 -12.31
N GLU A 23 -4.15 -8.56 -11.78
CA GLU A 23 -3.54 -7.49 -12.57
C GLU A 23 -2.16 -7.87 -13.14
N VAL A 24 -1.38 -8.64 -12.39
CA VAL A 24 0.01 -9.03 -12.72
C VAL A 24 0.16 -10.56 -12.60
N PRO A 25 -0.16 -11.36 -13.63
CA PRO A 25 -0.12 -12.83 -13.54
C PRO A 25 1.22 -13.42 -13.10
N ARG A 26 2.34 -12.76 -13.41
CA ARG A 26 3.69 -13.18 -12.97
C ARG A 26 3.88 -13.13 -11.45
N TYR A 27 3.12 -12.29 -10.74
CA TYR A 27 3.10 -12.32 -9.27
C TYR A 27 2.53 -13.64 -8.76
N GLY A 28 1.53 -14.22 -9.43
CA GLY A 28 1.01 -15.55 -9.10
C GLY A 28 2.09 -16.63 -9.22
N THR A 29 2.84 -16.63 -10.31
CA THR A 29 3.99 -17.55 -10.52
C THR A 29 5.07 -17.36 -9.45
N LEU A 30 5.36 -16.11 -9.05
CA LEU A 30 6.30 -15.84 -7.97
C LEU A 30 5.83 -16.43 -6.64
N ILE A 31 4.55 -16.29 -6.29
CA ILE A 31 3.97 -16.85 -5.06
C ILE A 31 4.08 -18.39 -5.04
N GLU A 32 3.82 -19.04 -6.16
CA GLU A 32 3.96 -20.49 -6.30
C GLU A 32 5.42 -20.93 -6.06
N LEU A 33 6.38 -20.23 -6.70
CA LEU A 33 7.81 -20.49 -6.50
C LEU A 33 8.26 -20.26 -5.05
N VAL A 34 7.83 -19.17 -4.41
CA VAL A 34 8.15 -18.90 -2.99
C VAL A 34 7.59 -19.99 -2.09
N THR A 35 6.37 -20.46 -2.36
CA THR A 35 5.74 -21.55 -1.60
C THR A 35 6.55 -22.85 -1.71
N GLU A 36 6.97 -23.21 -2.93
CA GLU A 36 7.79 -24.40 -3.18
C GLU A 36 9.16 -24.31 -2.48
N VAL A 37 9.85 -23.18 -2.63
CA VAL A 37 11.17 -22.94 -2.02
C VAL A 37 11.08 -22.94 -0.49
N ASN A 38 10.05 -22.33 0.09
CA ASN A 38 9.85 -22.32 1.53
C ASN A 38 9.60 -23.75 2.05
N ALA A 39 8.74 -24.53 1.39
CA ALA A 39 8.48 -25.92 1.77
C ALA A 39 9.75 -26.80 1.67
N ALA A 40 10.49 -26.69 0.56
CA ALA A 40 11.74 -27.42 0.37
C ALA A 40 12.81 -27.03 1.40
N THR A 41 12.91 -25.74 1.73
CA THR A 41 13.87 -25.25 2.73
C THR A 41 13.56 -25.80 4.11
N LEU A 42 12.29 -25.79 4.53
CA LEU A 42 11.87 -26.31 5.83
C LEU A 42 12.06 -27.83 5.94
N ALA A 43 11.73 -28.56 4.87
CA ALA A 43 11.95 -30.01 4.82
C ALA A 43 13.44 -30.40 4.96
N ASN A 44 14.34 -29.58 4.42
CA ASN A 44 15.79 -29.81 4.48
C ASN A 44 16.47 -29.22 5.74
N ALA A 45 15.76 -28.42 6.54
CA ALA A 45 16.30 -27.78 7.75
C ALA A 45 15.32 -27.87 8.94
N PRO A 46 15.17 -29.06 9.58
CA PRO A 46 14.23 -29.26 10.68
C PRO A 46 14.48 -28.33 11.88
N GLU A 47 15.73 -27.96 12.15
CA GLU A 47 16.07 -27.01 13.22
C GLU A 47 15.52 -25.61 12.94
N LEU A 48 15.52 -25.18 11.67
CA LEU A 48 14.95 -23.90 11.24
C LEU A 48 13.42 -23.92 11.40
N GLU A 49 12.78 -25.01 10.97
CA GLU A 49 11.33 -25.16 11.13
C GLU A 49 10.93 -25.09 12.61
N GLN A 50 11.63 -25.83 13.48
CA GLN A 50 11.37 -25.76 14.93
C GLN A 50 11.63 -24.37 15.50
N ALA A 51 12.66 -23.66 15.03
CA ALA A 51 12.93 -22.30 15.46
C ALA A 51 11.82 -21.33 15.04
N LEU A 52 11.27 -21.46 13.84
CA LEU A 52 10.14 -20.66 13.36
C LEU A 52 8.85 -20.98 14.11
N ARG A 53 8.59 -22.27 14.40
CA ARG A 53 7.44 -22.69 15.23
C ARG A 53 7.52 -22.12 16.65
N ARG A 54 8.69 -22.17 17.29
CA ARG A 54 8.88 -21.60 18.64
C ARG A 54 8.69 -20.09 18.71
N LYS A 55 8.80 -19.39 17.58
CA LYS A 55 8.63 -17.94 17.46
C LYS A 55 7.27 -17.54 16.87
N ASP A 56 6.38 -18.51 16.63
CA ASP A 56 5.09 -18.31 15.94
C ASP A 56 5.25 -17.60 14.58
N GLU A 57 6.38 -17.83 13.90
CA GLU A 57 6.68 -17.21 12.60
C GLU A 57 6.29 -18.09 11.41
N LEU A 58 6.02 -19.38 11.66
CA LEU A 58 5.73 -20.32 10.59
C LEU A 58 4.39 -20.02 9.92
N ASP A 59 3.34 -19.75 10.71
CA ASP A 59 1.99 -19.51 10.19
C ASP A 59 1.91 -18.19 9.41
N ARG A 60 2.75 -17.19 9.75
CA ARG A 60 2.79 -15.91 9.04
C ARG A 60 3.60 -15.95 7.74
N LEU A 61 4.52 -16.90 7.56
CA LEU A 61 5.42 -16.93 6.41
C LEU A 61 4.65 -16.98 5.08
N GLY A 62 3.53 -17.72 5.02
CA GLY A 62 2.70 -17.82 3.82
C GLY A 62 1.83 -16.59 3.51
N VAL A 63 1.68 -15.66 4.46
CA VAL A 63 0.85 -14.46 4.31
C VAL A 63 1.64 -13.15 4.40
N GLU A 64 2.92 -13.20 4.78
CA GLU A 64 3.76 -12.03 4.93
C GLU A 64 4.04 -11.38 3.57
N ARG A 65 3.59 -10.13 3.45
CA ARG A 65 3.70 -9.33 2.24
C ARG A 65 4.01 -7.89 2.58
N HIS A 66 4.68 -7.20 1.66
CA HIS A 66 4.78 -5.75 1.71
C HIS A 66 4.37 -5.12 0.39
N GLY A 67 3.53 -4.08 0.47
CA GLY A 67 3.14 -3.25 -0.65
C GLY A 67 3.94 -1.95 -0.70
N ALA A 68 3.97 -1.30 -1.86
CA ALA A 68 4.50 0.06 -2.00
C ALA A 68 3.58 0.94 -2.85
N ILE A 69 3.30 2.16 -2.37
CA ILE A 69 2.44 3.15 -3.03
C ILE A 69 3.10 4.52 -3.03
N ARG A 70 2.64 5.40 -3.93
CA ARG A 70 3.13 6.78 -4.05
C ARG A 70 1.95 7.74 -4.13
N LEU A 71 1.99 8.77 -3.30
CA LEU A 71 0.97 9.81 -3.19
C LEU A 71 1.53 11.13 -3.72
N GLY A 72 0.63 11.99 -4.17
CA GLY A 72 0.94 13.29 -4.75
C GLY A 72 0.75 14.47 -3.79
N THR A 73 -0.12 14.36 -2.78
CA THR A 73 -0.44 15.48 -1.89
C THR A 73 -0.36 15.16 -0.40
N PRO A 74 -0.10 16.16 0.47
CA PRO A 74 -0.19 15.99 1.91
C PRO A 74 -1.57 15.55 2.41
N GLU A 75 -2.64 15.97 1.73
CA GLU A 75 -4.02 15.57 2.05
C GLU A 75 -4.25 14.08 1.78
N GLU A 76 -3.74 13.57 0.66
CA GLU A 76 -3.76 12.13 0.36
C GLU A 76 -3.01 11.34 1.43
N LEU A 77 -1.85 11.84 1.88
CA LEU A 77 -1.08 11.21 2.98
C LEU A 77 -1.82 11.29 4.33
N PHE A 78 -2.53 12.39 4.59
CA PHE A 78 -3.35 12.53 5.78
C PHE A 78 -4.49 11.50 5.82
N ASN A 79 -5.20 11.34 4.71
CA ASN A 79 -6.31 10.41 4.60
C ASN A 79 -5.85 8.94 4.57
N ILE A 80 -4.76 8.60 3.85
CA ILE A 80 -4.24 7.23 3.85
C ILE A 80 -3.81 6.79 5.26
N ARG A 81 -3.28 7.71 6.08
CA ARG A 81 -2.92 7.44 7.48
C ARG A 81 -4.14 7.03 8.28
N ARG A 82 -5.29 7.69 8.07
CA ARG A 82 -6.56 7.36 8.74
C ARG A 82 -7.10 6.01 8.27
N VAL A 83 -7.07 5.75 6.96
CA VAL A 83 -7.41 4.44 6.37
C VAL A 83 -6.56 3.32 6.98
N PHE A 84 -5.24 3.48 7.03
CA PHE A 84 -4.35 2.49 7.62
C PHE A 84 -4.51 2.33 9.14
N ALA A 85 -5.01 3.35 9.85
CA ALA A 85 -5.33 3.22 11.26
C ALA A 85 -6.49 2.24 11.53
N VAL A 86 -7.48 2.15 10.63
CA VAL A 86 -8.55 1.12 10.69
C VAL A 86 -7.97 -0.30 10.64
N LEU A 87 -6.85 -0.47 9.93
CA LEU A 87 -6.10 -1.72 9.83
C LEU A 87 -5.10 -1.94 10.98
N GLY A 88 -5.07 -1.07 11.98
CA GLY A 88 -4.10 -1.14 13.09
C GLY A 88 -2.66 -0.90 12.64
N MET A 89 -2.47 -0.12 11.56
CA MET A 89 -1.16 0.18 10.99
C MET A 89 -0.76 1.63 11.31
N HIS A 90 0.49 1.81 11.74
CA HIS A 90 1.03 3.09 12.17
C HIS A 90 2.22 3.49 11.29
N PRO A 91 2.46 4.79 11.05
CA PRO A 91 3.64 5.25 10.34
C PRO A 91 4.89 4.99 11.18
N VAL A 92 5.81 4.18 10.66
CA VAL A 92 7.06 3.82 11.32
C VAL A 92 8.23 4.21 10.42
N GLY A 93 9.14 5.00 11.01
CA GLY A 93 10.36 5.45 10.33
C GLY A 93 10.11 6.59 9.35
N TYR A 94 11.22 7.22 8.96
CA TYR A 94 11.25 8.29 7.97
C TYR A 94 12.39 8.02 7.00
N TYR A 95 12.09 8.11 5.71
CA TYR A 95 13.01 7.81 4.63
C TYR A 95 13.03 9.00 3.67
N ASP A 96 14.13 9.75 3.64
CA ASP A 96 14.35 10.78 2.63
C ASP A 96 15.07 10.15 1.44
N LEU A 97 14.37 10.03 0.31
CA LEU A 97 14.94 9.47 -0.93
C LEU A 97 15.48 10.57 -1.86
N SER A 98 15.33 11.84 -1.49
CA SER A 98 15.90 12.96 -2.26
C SER A 98 17.42 12.93 -2.28
N VAL A 99 18.05 12.37 -1.25
CA VAL A 99 19.51 12.12 -1.19
C VAL A 99 19.99 11.15 -2.29
N ALA A 100 19.08 10.32 -2.82
CA ALA A 100 19.34 9.39 -3.93
C ALA A 100 18.80 9.92 -5.27
N GLY A 101 18.44 11.20 -5.36
CA GLY A 101 17.91 11.83 -6.58
C GLY A 101 16.45 11.49 -6.89
N VAL A 102 15.71 10.86 -5.97
CA VAL A 102 14.30 10.53 -6.14
C VAL A 102 13.45 11.58 -5.43
N PRO A 103 12.48 12.25 -6.08
CA PRO A 103 11.80 13.42 -5.52
C PRO A 103 10.68 13.06 -4.53
N VAL A 104 10.98 12.19 -3.55
CA VAL A 104 10.01 11.73 -2.54
C VAL A 104 10.64 11.63 -1.15
N HIS A 105 9.80 11.66 -0.14
CA HIS A 105 10.10 11.14 1.19
C HIS A 105 8.99 10.16 1.62
N SER A 106 9.28 9.27 2.57
CA SER A 106 8.42 8.12 2.81
C SER A 106 8.38 7.69 4.29
N THR A 107 7.39 6.86 4.60
CA THR A 107 7.27 6.11 5.87
C THR A 107 6.73 4.70 5.56
N ALA A 108 6.84 3.77 6.50
CA ALA A 108 6.22 2.45 6.40
C ALA A 108 5.04 2.34 7.36
N PHE A 109 3.83 2.14 6.83
CA PHE A 109 2.67 1.83 7.63
C PHE A 109 2.66 0.34 7.99
N ARG A 110 2.63 0.00 9.27
CA ARG A 110 2.64 -1.39 9.76
C ARG A 110 2.07 -1.52 11.18
N PRO A 111 1.63 -2.71 11.61
CA PRO A 111 1.40 -2.97 13.02
C PRO A 111 2.71 -2.85 13.82
N VAL A 112 2.60 -2.48 15.09
CA VAL A 112 3.76 -2.26 15.99
C VAL A 112 3.80 -3.22 17.17
N ALA A 113 2.65 -3.76 17.60
CA ALA A 113 2.59 -4.73 18.69
C ALA A 113 3.05 -6.11 18.19
N ASP A 114 3.79 -6.84 19.03
CA ASP A 114 4.31 -8.17 18.69
C ASP A 114 3.20 -9.15 18.32
N GLU A 115 2.07 -9.11 19.04
CA GLU A 115 0.92 -9.97 18.75
C GLU A 115 0.28 -9.66 17.40
N ALA A 116 0.14 -8.37 17.06
CA ALA A 116 -0.39 -7.94 15.77
C ALA A 116 0.56 -8.32 14.61
N LEU A 117 1.88 -8.23 14.83
CA LEU A 117 2.92 -8.66 13.88
C LEU A 117 2.98 -10.18 13.71
N ARG A 118 2.71 -10.95 14.76
CA ARG A 118 2.60 -12.42 14.68
C ARG A 118 1.39 -12.83 13.84
N ARG A 119 0.24 -12.19 14.05
CA ARG A 119 -0.99 -12.50 13.30
C ARG A 119 -0.89 -12.11 11.83
N ASN A 120 -0.48 -10.87 11.56
CA ASN A 120 -0.35 -10.39 10.20
C ASN A 120 0.65 -9.22 10.11
N PRO A 121 1.87 -9.45 9.58
CA PRO A 121 2.92 -8.44 9.50
C PRO A 121 2.79 -7.50 8.27
N PHE A 122 1.62 -7.45 7.62
CA PHE A 122 1.45 -6.65 6.42
C PHE A 122 1.85 -5.19 6.62
N ARG A 123 2.61 -4.68 5.66
CA ARG A 123 3.16 -3.32 5.68
C ARG A 123 3.04 -2.66 4.31
N VAL A 124 2.87 -1.35 4.31
CA VAL A 124 2.85 -0.56 3.08
C VAL A 124 3.89 0.55 3.19
N PHE A 125 4.85 0.54 2.27
CA PHE A 125 5.78 1.64 2.11
C PHE A 125 5.10 2.75 1.31
N THR A 126 4.89 3.90 1.95
CA THR A 126 4.12 5.01 1.37
C THR A 126 5.04 6.19 1.17
N SER A 127 5.19 6.59 -0.09
CA SER A 127 6.00 7.75 -0.48
C SER A 127 5.10 8.94 -0.83
N LEU A 128 5.50 10.14 -0.42
CA LEU A 128 4.88 11.40 -0.83
C LEU A 128 5.80 12.13 -1.80
N LEU A 129 5.26 12.50 -2.96
CA LEU A 129 5.93 13.33 -3.96
C LEU A 129 6.22 14.73 -3.42
N ARG A 130 7.47 15.16 -3.60
CA ARG A 130 7.95 16.50 -3.22
C ARG A 130 7.94 17.40 -4.44
N LEU A 131 6.79 18.04 -4.71
CA LEU A 131 6.61 18.94 -5.87
C LEU A 131 7.62 20.09 -5.89
N GLU A 132 8.09 20.53 -4.72
CA GLU A 132 9.11 21.58 -4.59
C GLU A 132 10.47 21.22 -5.19
N LEU A 133 10.72 19.93 -5.46
CA LEU A 133 11.91 19.43 -6.15
C LEU A 133 11.77 19.43 -7.68
N ILE A 134 10.61 19.78 -8.24
CA ILE A 134 10.41 19.94 -9.68
C ILE A 134 10.91 21.33 -10.10
N GLU A 135 12.07 21.43 -10.74
CA GLU A 135 12.71 22.72 -11.08
C GLU A 135 11.85 23.60 -12.02
N ASP A 136 11.23 22.99 -13.04
CA ASP A 136 10.31 23.70 -13.93
C ASP A 136 9.05 24.14 -13.17
N GLN A 137 8.93 25.44 -12.92
CA GLN A 137 7.82 26.04 -12.18
C GLN A 137 6.47 25.87 -12.89
N ALA A 138 6.44 25.91 -14.23
CA ALA A 138 5.21 25.73 -14.99
C ALA A 138 4.74 24.28 -14.90
N LEU A 139 5.67 23.33 -15.01
CA LEU A 139 5.38 21.90 -14.83
C LEU A 139 4.94 21.59 -13.39
N ARG A 140 5.61 22.18 -12.39
CA ARG A 140 5.25 22.05 -10.98
C ARG A 140 3.82 22.52 -10.73
N LYS A 141 3.45 23.69 -11.24
CA LYS A 141 2.09 24.24 -11.12
C LYS A 141 1.06 23.36 -11.82
N MET A 142 1.39 22.82 -12.99
CA MET A 142 0.54 21.88 -13.71
C MET A 142 0.33 20.59 -12.92
N ALA A 143 1.40 19.99 -12.39
CA ALA A 143 1.32 18.79 -11.56
C ALA A 143 0.48 19.02 -10.31
N ALA A 144 0.67 20.17 -9.62
CA ALA A 144 -0.14 20.54 -8.48
C ALA A 144 -1.64 20.64 -8.82
N GLY A 145 -1.99 21.25 -9.95
CA GLY A 145 -3.39 21.34 -10.40
C GLY A 145 -4.03 20.00 -10.72
N ILE A 146 -3.30 19.11 -11.43
CA ILE A 146 -3.79 17.76 -11.72
C ILE A 146 -4.03 16.97 -10.43
N LEU A 147 -3.13 17.11 -9.46
CA LEU A 147 -3.23 16.43 -8.16
C LEU A 147 -4.34 17.02 -7.27
N SER A 148 -4.63 18.32 -7.35
CA SER A 148 -5.71 18.92 -6.56
C SER A 148 -7.11 18.54 -7.08
N ASP A 149 -7.22 18.24 -8.36
CA ASP A 149 -8.51 17.98 -9.00
C ASP A 149 -8.98 16.51 -8.85
N ARG A 150 -8.09 15.60 -8.44
CA ARG A 150 -8.43 14.18 -8.29
C ARG A 150 -8.92 13.86 -6.88
N GLN A 151 -9.70 12.78 -6.79
CA GLN A 151 -10.12 12.15 -5.54
C GLN A 151 -9.73 10.68 -5.62
N ILE A 152 -8.79 10.25 -4.76
CA ILE A 152 -8.25 8.89 -4.81
C ILE A 152 -9.02 7.90 -3.94
N PHE A 153 -9.75 8.40 -2.93
CA PHE A 153 -10.60 7.60 -2.06
C PHE A 153 -12.04 7.71 -2.51
N THR A 154 -12.78 6.60 -2.41
CA THR A 154 -14.23 6.66 -2.55
C THR A 154 -14.82 7.41 -1.34
N ALA A 155 -15.96 8.09 -1.54
CA ALA A 155 -16.66 8.75 -0.44
C ALA A 155 -16.97 7.75 0.69
N ARG A 156 -17.41 6.54 0.31
CA ARG A 156 -17.75 5.47 1.24
C ARG A 156 -16.57 4.99 2.07
N ALA A 157 -15.36 4.91 1.50
CA ALA A 157 -14.15 4.57 2.26
C ALA A 157 -13.90 5.59 3.39
N LEU A 158 -14.06 6.89 3.11
CA LEU A 158 -13.85 7.95 4.09
C LEU A 158 -14.96 8.00 5.14
N GLU A 159 -16.22 7.76 4.76
CA GLU A 159 -17.34 7.60 5.72
C GLU A 159 -17.08 6.47 6.72
N LEU A 160 -16.60 5.31 6.24
CA LEU A 160 -16.29 4.18 7.11
C LEU A 160 -15.09 4.45 8.03
N VAL A 161 -14.13 5.26 7.59
CA VAL A 161 -13.07 5.78 8.48
C VAL A 161 -13.66 6.66 9.59
N GLU A 162 -14.60 7.54 9.26
CA GLU A 162 -15.28 8.40 10.25
C GLU A 162 -16.09 7.59 11.26
N VAL A 163 -16.81 6.54 10.81
CA VAL A 163 -17.51 5.60 11.70
C VAL A 163 -16.51 4.90 12.62
N PHE A 164 -15.39 4.41 12.10
CA PHE A 164 -14.34 3.78 12.92
C PHE A 164 -13.79 4.74 13.98
N GLU A 165 -13.51 5.99 13.61
CA GLU A 165 -12.98 7.02 14.51
C GLU A 165 -14.00 7.41 15.60
N ALA A 166 -15.30 7.47 15.27
CA ALA A 166 -16.35 7.81 16.20
C ALA A 166 -16.72 6.67 17.16
N GLU A 167 -16.75 5.43 16.66
CA GLU A 167 -17.25 4.27 17.40
C GLU A 167 -16.15 3.35 17.94
N GLY A 168 -14.88 3.62 17.60
CA GLY A 168 -13.73 2.83 18.04
C GLY A 168 -13.59 1.47 17.35
N GLY A 169 -14.31 1.24 16.25
CA GLY A 169 -14.27 -0.02 15.51
C GLY A 169 -15.34 -0.12 14.42
N LEU A 170 -15.19 -1.07 13.51
CA LEU A 170 -16.20 -1.42 12.51
C LEU A 170 -16.86 -2.75 12.85
N GLU A 171 -18.14 -2.90 12.47
CA GLU A 171 -18.79 -4.20 12.49
C GLU A 171 -18.35 -5.05 11.28
N GLN A 172 -18.74 -6.32 11.24
CA GLN A 172 -18.30 -7.26 10.20
C GLN A 172 -18.64 -6.76 8.79
N ALA A 173 -19.90 -6.37 8.55
CA ALA A 173 -20.34 -5.92 7.24
C ALA A 173 -19.60 -4.64 6.79
N ASP A 174 -19.45 -3.68 7.70
CA ASP A 174 -18.72 -2.44 7.46
C ASP A 174 -17.23 -2.69 7.22
N SER A 175 -16.64 -3.67 7.90
CA SER A 175 -15.22 -4.04 7.71
C SER A 175 -14.97 -4.64 6.32
N GLU A 176 -15.88 -5.49 5.85
CA GLU A 176 -15.80 -6.06 4.50
C GLU A 176 -16.06 -5.00 3.42
N GLU A 177 -17.01 -4.10 3.65
CA GLU A 177 -17.27 -2.96 2.77
C GLU A 177 -16.07 -2.02 2.72
N PHE A 178 -15.50 -1.68 3.87
CA PHE A 178 -14.30 -0.85 3.99
C PHE A 178 -13.15 -1.43 3.17
N VAL A 179 -12.89 -2.73 3.26
CA VAL A 179 -11.84 -3.37 2.47
C VAL A 179 -12.11 -3.26 0.96
N ARG A 180 -13.36 -3.48 0.51
CA ARG A 180 -13.72 -3.34 -0.91
C ARG A 180 -13.53 -1.91 -1.41
N GLU A 181 -14.01 -0.92 -0.67
CA GLU A 181 -13.94 0.49 -1.03
C GLU A 181 -12.49 1.00 -1.04
N VAL A 182 -11.67 0.58 -0.08
CA VAL A 182 -10.26 0.96 -0.01
C VAL A 182 -9.44 0.28 -1.11
N LEU A 183 -9.79 -0.93 -1.55
CA LEU A 183 -9.10 -1.59 -2.68
C LEU A 183 -9.20 -0.78 -3.98
N GLU A 184 -10.30 -0.08 -4.22
CA GLU A 184 -10.47 0.77 -5.40
C GLU A 184 -9.43 1.90 -5.47
N THR A 185 -8.89 2.34 -4.32
CA THR A 185 -7.81 3.34 -4.27
C THR A 185 -6.52 2.83 -4.93
N PHE A 186 -6.27 1.52 -4.90
CA PHE A 186 -5.01 0.91 -5.32
C PHE A 186 -5.11 0.13 -6.63
N ARG A 187 -6.30 0.05 -7.21
CA ARG A 187 -6.56 -0.67 -8.45
C ARG A 187 -5.79 -0.05 -9.61
N TRP A 188 -5.26 -0.90 -10.50
CA TRP A 188 -4.65 -0.41 -11.72
C TRP A 188 -5.71 0.11 -12.70
N HIS A 189 -5.51 1.34 -13.19
CA HIS A 189 -6.30 1.93 -14.26
C HIS A 189 -5.38 2.22 -15.45
N SER A 190 -5.68 1.63 -16.61
CA SER A 190 -4.86 1.81 -17.82
C SER A 190 -4.91 3.21 -18.41
N ASP A 191 -6.00 3.94 -18.15
CA ASP A 191 -6.22 5.27 -18.71
C ASP A 191 -5.56 6.35 -17.85
N ALA A 192 -4.65 7.11 -18.48
CA ALA A 192 -4.08 8.30 -17.87
C ALA A 192 -5.13 9.43 -17.75
N THR A 193 -5.02 10.24 -16.71
CA THR A 193 -5.88 11.42 -16.45
C THR A 193 -5.40 12.67 -17.18
N VAL A 194 -4.32 12.56 -17.96
CA VAL A 194 -3.65 13.67 -18.64
C VAL A 194 -3.45 13.36 -20.12
N THR A 195 -3.29 14.41 -20.93
CA THR A 195 -2.96 14.25 -22.35
C THR A 195 -1.56 13.65 -22.55
N LEU A 196 -1.32 12.96 -23.67
CA LEU A 196 -0.01 12.38 -23.99
C LEU A 196 1.14 13.40 -23.93
N ALA A 197 0.90 14.64 -24.41
CA ALA A 197 1.89 15.71 -24.33
C ALA A 197 2.26 16.08 -22.88
N THR A 198 1.29 16.05 -21.96
CA THR A 198 1.50 16.34 -20.54
C THR A 198 2.21 15.17 -19.87
N TYR A 199 1.79 13.93 -20.15
CA TYR A 199 2.50 12.73 -19.71
C TYR A 199 3.97 12.75 -20.11
N ASN A 200 4.29 13.07 -21.37
CA ASN A 200 5.67 13.13 -21.85
C ASN A 200 6.51 14.21 -21.15
N LYS A 201 5.92 15.37 -20.82
CA LYS A 201 6.61 16.42 -20.04
C LYS A 201 6.93 15.96 -18.63
N LEU A 202 5.96 15.36 -17.93
CA LEU A 202 6.15 14.81 -16.59
C LEU A 202 7.20 13.69 -16.61
N HIS A 203 7.12 12.79 -17.60
CA HIS A 203 8.00 11.65 -17.74
C HIS A 203 9.44 12.05 -18.07
N GLY A 204 9.60 13.05 -18.94
CA GLY A 204 10.91 13.61 -19.30
C GLY A 204 11.61 14.30 -18.12
N THR A 205 10.86 14.74 -17.11
CA THR A 205 11.44 15.28 -15.87
C THR A 205 11.88 14.16 -14.93
N HIS A 206 10.96 13.25 -14.58
CA HIS A 206 11.28 12.05 -13.82
C HIS A 206 10.15 11.03 -13.97
N ARG A 207 10.48 9.75 -14.22
CA ARG A 207 9.47 8.68 -14.41
C ARG A 207 8.47 8.57 -13.26
N LEU A 208 8.95 8.76 -12.02
CA LEU A 208 8.12 8.79 -10.81
C LEU A 208 7.09 9.94 -10.81
N ILE A 209 7.43 11.11 -11.34
CA ILE A 209 6.48 12.24 -11.40
C ILE A 209 5.32 11.87 -12.32
N ALA A 210 5.60 11.33 -13.51
CA ALA A 210 4.56 10.85 -14.42
C ALA A 210 3.69 9.76 -13.79
N ASP A 211 4.32 8.79 -13.11
CA ASP A 211 3.65 7.70 -12.39
C ASP A 211 2.68 8.18 -11.32
N VAL A 212 3.04 9.22 -10.55
CA VAL A 212 2.17 9.76 -9.49
C VAL A 212 1.09 10.67 -10.04
N VAL A 213 1.43 11.56 -10.98
CA VAL A 213 0.56 12.66 -11.41
C VAL A 213 -0.43 12.23 -12.49
N SER A 214 -0.06 11.26 -13.34
CA SER A 214 -0.81 10.97 -14.58
C SER A 214 -1.93 9.95 -14.41
N PHE A 215 -2.10 9.36 -13.22
CA PHE A 215 -3.04 8.27 -12.98
C PHE A 215 -4.07 8.65 -11.91
N ARG A 216 -5.22 7.96 -11.95
CA ARG A 216 -6.37 8.23 -11.08
C ARG A 216 -6.07 8.09 -9.60
N GLY A 217 -5.23 7.12 -9.23
CA GLY A 217 -4.91 6.80 -7.85
C GLY A 217 -3.54 6.13 -7.69
N PRO A 218 -3.13 5.90 -6.44
CA PRO A 218 -1.83 5.33 -6.09
C PRO A 218 -1.81 3.81 -6.27
N HIS A 219 -1.82 3.34 -7.51
CA HIS A 219 -1.76 1.92 -7.83
C HIS A 219 -0.56 1.21 -7.15
N ILE A 220 -0.69 -0.10 -6.92
CA ILE A 220 0.37 -0.89 -6.27
C ILE A 220 1.62 -0.92 -7.17
N ASN A 221 2.72 -0.33 -6.68
CA ASN A 221 4.00 -0.34 -7.41
C ASN A 221 4.60 -1.75 -7.46
N HIS A 222 4.55 -2.43 -6.31
CA HIS A 222 4.91 -3.83 -6.17
C HIS A 222 4.25 -4.40 -4.92
N LEU A 223 4.04 -5.71 -4.93
CA LEU A 223 3.66 -6.51 -3.78
C LEU A 223 4.66 -7.66 -3.66
N THR A 224 5.35 -7.74 -2.53
CA THR A 224 6.50 -8.63 -2.38
C THR A 224 6.22 -9.67 -1.30
N PRO A 225 6.24 -10.98 -1.64
CA PRO A 225 6.15 -12.06 -0.66
C PRO A 225 7.48 -12.27 0.09
N ARG A 226 7.42 -13.00 1.21
CA ARG A 226 8.60 -13.40 1.99
C ARG A 226 9.02 -14.84 1.73
#